data_AF-A0A077MC11-F1
#
_entry.id   AF-A0A077MC11-F1
#
_cell.length_a   1.000
_cell.length_b   1.000
_cell.length_c   1.000
_cell.angle_alpha   90.00
_cell.angle_beta   90.00
_cell.angle_gamma   90.00
#
_symmetry.space_group_name_H-M   'P 1'
#
loop_
_entity.id
_entity.type
_entity.pdbx_description
1 polymer ?
#
loop_
_entity_poly.entity_id
_entity_poly.type
_entity_poly.pdbx_seq_one_letter_code
_entity_poly.pdbx_strand_id
1 'polypeptide(L)'
;MSVVATPASAYTNVCRDTTGIDCIRSTGYLGASTWGHPVDASGNNCTNYAALRAAENGASNPGNLGNARDWDNKAAGYGIRVDTTPVVGAIAQWEANSGYAGSYGHVAYVES
;
A
#
# COMPACT_ATOMS: atom_id res chain seq x y z
N MET A 1 21.29 13.39 19.77
CA MET A 1 21.31 14.05 18.44
C MET A 1 20.03 13.65 17.74
N SER A 2 19.01 14.51 17.74
CA SER A 2 17.73 14.22 17.11
C SER A 2 17.84 14.56 15.63
N VAL A 3 18.00 13.54 14.79
CA VAL A 3 17.92 13.71 13.34
C VAL A 3 16.45 13.93 13.03
N VAL A 4 16.07 15.19 12.78
CA VAL A 4 14.74 15.49 12.25
C VAL A 4 14.79 15.05 10.79
N ALA A 5 14.19 13.91 10.49
CA ALA A 5 14.07 13.44 9.11
C ALA A 5 13.40 14.56 8.29
N THR A 6 14.00 14.94 7.17
CA THR A 6 13.34 15.79 6.18
C THR A 6 12.02 15.14 5.80
N PRO A 7 10.92 15.91 5.60
CA PRO A 7 9.65 15.33 5.18
C PRO A 7 9.92 14.51 3.92
N ALA A 8 9.61 13.21 3.91
CA ALA A 8 9.87 12.45 2.69
C ALA A 8 9.01 13.03 1.58
N SER A 9 9.66 13.33 0.46
CA SER A 9 8.98 13.66 -0.77
C SER A 9 8.48 12.35 -1.37
N ALA A 10 7.24 11.97 -1.07
CA ALA A 10 6.62 10.80 -1.67
C ALA A 10 6.15 11.14 -3.10
N TYR A 11 6.78 10.52 -4.10
CA TYR A 11 6.23 10.48 -5.45
C TYR A 11 5.47 9.16 -5.62
N THR A 12 4.14 9.22 -5.58
CA THR A 12 3.33 8.01 -5.78
C THR A 12 3.17 7.71 -7.27
N ASN A 13 3.84 6.67 -7.74
CA ASN A 13 3.58 6.08 -9.05
C ASN A 13 2.33 5.20 -8.97
N VAL A 14 1.17 5.75 -9.34
CA VAL A 14 -0.07 4.98 -9.41
C VAL A 14 -0.13 4.22 -10.73
N CYS A 15 -0.26 2.89 -10.67
CA CYS A 15 -0.62 2.11 -11.85
C CYS A 15 -2.07 2.40 -12.24
N ARG A 16 -2.27 3.17 -13.31
CA ARG A 16 -3.59 3.52 -13.85
C ARG A 16 -3.97 2.71 -15.09
N ASP A 17 -3.22 1.66 -15.40
CA ASP A 17 -3.55 0.82 -16.53
C ASP A 17 -4.86 0.08 -16.26
N THR A 18 -5.91 0.41 -17.02
CA THR A 18 -7.23 -0.19 -16.88
C THR A 18 -7.35 -1.52 -17.61
N THR A 19 -6.30 -1.92 -18.35
CA THR A 19 -6.28 -3.12 -19.17
C THR A 19 -5.38 -4.21 -18.60
N GLY A 20 -4.50 -3.88 -17.66
CA GLY A 20 -3.63 -4.85 -17.00
C GLY A 20 -2.77 -4.23 -15.91
N ILE A 21 -1.66 -4.91 -15.61
CA ILE A 21 -0.72 -4.59 -14.52
C ILE A 21 0.69 -4.31 -15.06
N ASP A 22 0.84 -4.07 -16.37
CA ASP A 22 2.15 -4.00 -17.03
C ASP A 22 3.06 -2.93 -16.43
N CYS A 23 2.48 -1.84 -15.94
CA CYS A 23 3.24 -0.75 -15.32
C CYS A 23 3.88 -1.13 -13.97
N ILE A 24 3.40 -2.19 -13.30
CA ILE A 24 3.94 -2.74 -12.05
C ILE A 24 4.45 -4.18 -12.21
N ARG A 25 4.39 -4.75 -13.42
CA ARG A 25 4.83 -6.13 -13.67
C ARG A 25 6.32 -6.33 -13.39
N SER A 26 7.12 -5.28 -13.60
CA SER A 26 8.56 -5.29 -13.29
C SER A 26 8.86 -5.44 -11.80
N THR A 27 7.89 -5.21 -10.90
CA THR A 27 8.09 -5.38 -9.46
C THR A 27 7.84 -6.82 -9.00
N GLY A 28 7.54 -7.74 -9.92
CA GLY A 28 7.14 -9.11 -9.59
C GLY A 28 5.66 -9.28 -9.32
N TYR A 29 4.85 -8.20 -9.42
CA TYR A 29 3.41 -8.30 -9.28
C TYR A 29 2.80 -8.99 -10.51
N LEU A 30 2.13 -10.12 -10.28
CA LEU A 30 1.50 -10.94 -11.33
C LEU A 30 -0.03 -10.98 -11.24
N GLY A 31 -0.64 -10.06 -10.47
CA GLY A 31 -2.09 -10.06 -10.24
C GLY A 31 -2.57 -11.22 -9.36
N ALA A 32 -1.67 -11.85 -8.61
CA ALA A 32 -2.01 -12.92 -7.67
C ALA A 32 -2.46 -12.33 -6.32
N SER A 33 -3.49 -12.91 -5.72
CA SER A 33 -3.98 -12.49 -4.40
C SER A 33 -2.92 -12.75 -3.33
N THR A 34 -2.59 -11.72 -2.55
CA THR A 34 -1.70 -11.76 -1.39
C THR A 34 -2.50 -11.46 -0.13
N TRP A 35 -2.29 -12.26 0.91
CA TRP A 35 -2.99 -12.13 2.21
C TRP A 35 -4.53 -12.14 2.11
N GLY A 36 -5.08 -12.66 1.01
CA GLY A 36 -6.52 -12.70 0.75
C GLY A 36 -7.10 -11.39 0.21
N HIS A 37 -6.26 -10.40 -0.16
CA HIS A 37 -6.75 -9.19 -0.82
C HIS A 37 -7.26 -9.51 -2.23
N PRO A 38 -8.41 -8.94 -2.64
CA PRO A 38 -8.98 -9.19 -3.96
C PRO A 38 -8.18 -8.49 -5.05
N VAL A 39 -8.27 -9.02 -6.26
CA VAL A 39 -7.80 -8.38 -7.49
C VAL A 39 -8.99 -8.22 -8.44
N ASP A 40 -9.00 -7.14 -9.23
CA ASP A 40 -10.01 -7.00 -10.28
C ASP A 40 -9.71 -7.92 -11.49
N ALA A 41 -10.57 -7.84 -12.52
CA ALA A 41 -10.42 -8.65 -13.74
C ALA A 41 -9.11 -8.40 -14.52
N SER A 42 -8.47 -7.26 -14.28
CA SER A 42 -7.18 -6.87 -14.86
C SER A 42 -6.01 -7.18 -13.92
N GLY A 43 -6.27 -7.76 -12.75
CA GLY A 43 -5.26 -8.05 -11.74
C GLY A 43 -4.92 -6.87 -10.84
N ASN A 44 -5.60 -5.72 -10.98
CA ASN A 44 -5.28 -4.50 -10.25
C ASN A 44 -5.98 -4.45 -8.90
N ASN A 45 -5.22 -4.13 -7.85
CA ASN A 45 -5.75 -3.63 -6.58
C ASN A 45 -4.61 -3.00 -5.76
N CYS A 46 -4.80 -1.77 -5.29
CA CYS A 46 -3.81 -1.09 -4.45
C CYS A 46 -3.49 -1.85 -3.16
N THR A 47 -4.51 -2.42 -2.50
CA THR A 47 -4.35 -3.20 -1.26
C THR A 47 -3.58 -4.50 -1.52
N ASN A 48 -3.84 -5.17 -2.64
CA ASN A 48 -3.15 -6.40 -2.99
C ASN A 48 -1.68 -6.16 -3.37
N TYR A 49 -1.41 -5.10 -4.14
CA TYR A 49 -0.05 -4.70 -4.48
C TYR A 49 0.77 -4.33 -3.23
N ALA A 50 0.20 -3.50 -2.35
CA ALA A 50 0.83 -3.12 -1.09
C ALA A 50 1.11 -4.34 -0.19
N ALA A 51 0.16 -5.28 -0.12
CA ALA A 51 0.32 -6.54 0.62
C ALA A 51 1.45 -7.41 0.04
N LEU A 52 1.56 -7.52 -1.28
CA LEU A 52 2.67 -8.24 -1.93
C LEU A 52 4.01 -7.63 -1.54
N ARG A 53 4.19 -6.32 -1.75
CA ARG A 53 5.47 -5.65 -1.46
C ARG A 53 5.85 -5.75 0.01
N ALA A 54 4.88 -5.60 0.92
CA ALA A 54 5.11 -5.79 2.34
C ALA A 54 5.53 -7.23 2.67
N ALA A 55 4.89 -8.24 2.08
CA ALA A 55 5.26 -9.64 2.25
C ALA A 55 6.67 -9.95 1.71
N GLU A 56 7.02 -9.42 0.54
CA GLU A 56 8.36 -9.55 -0.05
C GLU A 56 9.44 -8.89 0.84
N ASN A 57 9.08 -7.82 1.55
CA ASN A 57 9.94 -7.15 2.53
C ASN A 57 9.94 -7.83 3.92
N GLY A 58 9.31 -9.00 4.06
CA GLY A 58 9.31 -9.80 5.29
C GLY A 58 8.24 -9.43 6.31
N ALA A 59 7.27 -8.59 5.97
CA ALA A 59 6.13 -8.33 6.84
C ALA A 59 5.26 -9.59 6.96
N SER A 60 4.77 -9.85 8.16
CA SER A 60 3.78 -10.92 8.39
C SER A 60 2.38 -10.45 7.99
N ASN A 61 1.53 -11.40 7.56
CA ASN A 61 0.13 -11.10 7.25
C ASN A 61 -0.57 -10.53 8.49
N PRO A 62 -1.03 -9.27 8.46
CA PRO A 62 -1.67 -8.63 9.60
C PRO A 62 -3.15 -9.04 9.79
N GLY A 63 -3.71 -9.84 8.87
CA GLY A 63 -5.11 -10.23 8.85
C GLY A 63 -5.95 -9.33 7.94
N ASN A 64 -7.25 -9.23 8.21
CA ASN A 64 -8.18 -8.54 7.32
C ASN A 64 -8.15 -7.00 7.51
N LEU A 65 -7.29 -6.35 6.74
CA LEU A 65 -7.19 -4.88 6.68
C LEU A 65 -8.32 -4.19 5.90
N GLY A 66 -9.14 -4.92 5.14
CA GLY A 66 -10.26 -4.32 4.39
C GLY A 66 -9.82 -3.37 3.26
N ASN A 67 -10.57 -2.28 3.07
CA ASN A 67 -10.26 -1.28 2.04
C ASN A 67 -9.10 -0.40 2.47
N ALA A 68 -8.43 0.25 1.52
CA ALA A 68 -7.27 1.09 1.78
C ALA A 68 -7.50 2.17 2.87
N ARG A 69 -8.68 2.81 2.91
CA ARG A 69 -9.05 3.77 3.96
C ARG A 69 -9.14 3.18 5.37
N ASP A 70 -9.28 1.86 5.50
CA ASP A 70 -9.47 1.20 6.79
C ASP A 70 -8.13 0.67 7.36
N TRP A 71 -7.05 0.72 6.57
CA TRP A 71 -5.77 0.11 6.90
C TRP A 71 -5.10 0.76 8.11
N ASP A 72 -5.17 2.07 8.26
CA ASP A 72 -4.60 2.81 9.39
C ASP A 72 -5.23 2.35 10.72
N ASN A 73 -6.56 2.35 10.80
CA ASN A 73 -7.33 2.01 11.98
C ASN A 73 -7.17 0.53 12.34
N LYS A 74 -7.19 -0.36 11.32
CA LYS A 74 -7.04 -1.80 11.53
C LYS A 74 -5.61 -2.20 11.85
N ALA A 75 -4.62 -1.63 11.17
CA ALA A 75 -3.22 -1.89 11.48
C ALA A 75 -2.89 -1.48 12.91
N ALA A 76 -3.34 -0.30 13.35
CA ALA A 76 -3.21 0.13 14.74
C ALA A 76 -3.91 -0.84 15.72
N GLY A 77 -5.12 -1.31 15.38
CA GLY A 77 -5.85 -2.32 16.15
C GLY A 77 -5.14 -3.68 16.24
N TYR A 78 -4.30 -4.02 15.25
CA TYR A 78 -3.46 -5.21 15.24
C TYR A 78 -2.06 -4.99 15.85
N GLY A 79 -1.82 -3.83 16.46
CA GLY A 79 -0.55 -3.50 17.12
C GLY A 79 0.58 -3.11 16.16
N ILE A 80 0.26 -2.83 14.90
CA ILE A 80 1.21 -2.33 13.91
C ILE A 80 1.37 -0.82 14.12
N ARG A 81 2.61 -0.36 14.07
CA ARG A 81 2.93 1.06 14.20
C ARG A 81 2.35 1.85 13.02
N VAL A 82 1.53 2.86 13.32
CA VAL A 82 0.96 3.79 12.35
C VAL A 82 1.32 5.20 12.79
N ASP A 83 2.07 5.92 11.95
CA ASP A 83 2.44 7.30 12.18
C ASP A 83 2.75 8.02 10.86
N THR A 84 3.07 9.30 10.94
CA THR A 84 3.30 10.16 9.77
C THR A 84 4.76 10.23 9.33
N THR A 85 5.65 9.38 9.88
CA THR A 85 7.05 9.29 9.50
C THR A 85 7.20 8.30 8.35
N PRO A 86 7.47 8.76 7.12
CA PRO A 86 7.74 7.87 6.00
C PRO A 86 9.05 7.11 6.22
N VAL A 87 9.00 5.79 6.03
CA VAL A 87 10.15 4.89 6.14
C VAL A 87 10.09 3.92 4.97
N VAL A 88 11.24 3.67 4.31
CA VAL A 88 11.33 2.63 3.27
C VAL A 88 10.89 1.29 3.85
N GLY A 89 9.98 0.61 3.16
CA GLY A 89 9.37 -0.62 3.65
C GLY A 89 8.05 -0.43 4.42
N ALA A 90 7.67 0.81 4.72
CA ALA A 90 6.35 1.11 5.28
C ALA A 90 5.27 1.14 4.19
N ILE A 91 4.01 1.18 4.64
CA ILE A 91 2.86 1.43 3.78
C ILE A 91 2.42 2.88 3.97
N ALA A 92 2.38 3.64 2.87
CA ALA A 92 1.71 4.91 2.80
C ALA A 92 0.21 4.69 2.55
N GLN A 93 -0.63 5.40 3.29
CA GLN A 93 -2.07 5.27 3.24
C GLN A 93 -2.72 6.64 3.04
N TRP A 94 -3.82 6.63 2.30
CA TRP A 94 -4.67 7.79 2.08
C TRP A 94 -6.12 7.43 2.38
N GLU A 95 -6.75 8.29 3.16
CA GLU A 95 -8.19 8.28 3.43
C GLU A 95 -9.03 8.37 2.15
N ALA A 96 -10.30 8.00 2.27
CA ALA A 96 -11.27 8.13 1.18
C ALA A 96 -11.36 9.58 0.68
N ASN A 97 -11.24 9.76 -0.64
CA ASN A 97 -11.28 11.07 -1.31
C ASN A 97 -10.18 12.05 -0.87
N SER A 98 -9.07 11.56 -0.31
CA SER A 98 -7.92 12.38 0.06
C SER A 98 -6.85 12.36 -1.04
N GLY A 99 -6.38 13.54 -1.46
CA GLY A 99 -5.38 13.67 -2.52
C GLY A 99 -5.87 13.07 -3.84
N TYR A 100 -5.22 12.01 -4.31
CA TYR A 100 -5.60 11.27 -5.53
C TYR A 100 -6.38 9.98 -5.24
N ALA A 101 -6.70 9.70 -3.97
CA ALA A 101 -7.40 8.50 -3.55
C ALA A 101 -8.89 8.54 -3.92
N GLY A 102 -9.43 7.38 -4.30
CA GLY A 102 -10.87 7.22 -4.55
C GLY A 102 -11.67 7.06 -3.26
N SER A 103 -12.95 6.70 -3.39
CA SER A 103 -13.88 6.49 -2.27
C SER A 103 -13.49 5.35 -1.31
N TYR A 104 -12.63 4.43 -1.78
CA TYR A 104 -12.09 3.33 -0.98
C TYR A 104 -10.75 3.67 -0.29
N GLY A 105 -10.25 4.88 -0.47
CA GLY A 105 -8.90 5.27 -0.07
C GLY A 105 -7.84 4.79 -1.05
N HIS A 106 -6.58 4.91 -0.67
CA HIS A 106 -5.45 4.37 -1.43
C HIS A 106 -4.34 3.91 -0.49
N VAL A 107 -3.59 2.89 -0.88
CA VAL A 107 -2.37 2.46 -0.19
C VAL A 107 -1.27 2.21 -1.21
N ALA A 108 -0.05 2.52 -0.82
CA ALA A 108 1.16 2.31 -1.61
C ALA A 108 2.30 1.85 -0.70
N TYR A 109 3.22 1.07 -1.25
CA TYR A 109 4.44 0.70 -0.54
C TYR A 109 5.50 1.78 -0.74
N VAL A 110 6.23 2.12 0.34
CA VAL A 110 7.28 3.15 0.32
C VAL A 110 8.60 2.51 -0.14
N GLU A 111 9.00 2.79 -1.37
CA GLU A 111 10.21 2.23 -1.99
C GLU A 111 11.50 3.04 -1.69
N SER A 112 11.40 4.35 -1.43
CA SER A 112 12.54 5.26 -1.22
C SER A 112 12.16 6.52 -0.45
#